data_AF-Q2USR8-F1
#
_entry.id   AF-Q2USR8-F1
#
_cell.length_a   1.000
_cell.length_b   1.000
_cell.length_c   1.000
_cell.angle_alpha   90.00
_cell.angle_beta   90.00
_cell.angle_gamma   90.00
#
_symmetry.space_group_name_H-M   'P 1'
#
loop_
_entity.id
_entity.type
_entity.pdbx_description
1 polymer ?
#
loop_
_entity_poly.entity_id
_entity_poly.type
_entity_poly.pdbx_seq_one_letter_code
_entity_poly.pdbx_strand_id
1 'polypeptide(L)'
;MINGTPGIDIRYPTFRPDEHIDMYTHFATVVLPGMVRQNCATEYNDQTYMLHLALEFPPLMAIMIGIAAVYREDETLALESYLFSLHGLRSRMAHAVDAANEDAILASTILLCVME
;
A
#
# COMPACT_ATOMS: atom_id res chain seq x y z
N MET A 1 32.35 34.95 13.90
CA MET A 1 31.12 35.39 13.22
C MET A 1 30.32 34.14 12.86
N ILE A 2 29.25 33.84 13.63
CA ILE A 2 27.85 33.58 13.18
C ILE A 2 27.74 32.92 11.78
N ASN A 3 27.15 31.74 11.48
CA ASN A 3 26.08 30.88 12.01
C ASN A 3 26.30 29.45 11.41
N GLY A 4 25.84 28.33 11.94
CA GLY A 4 24.60 28.09 12.67
C GLY A 4 23.52 27.54 11.73
N THR A 5 23.60 26.26 11.38
CA THR A 5 22.44 25.42 11.04
C THR A 5 22.77 23.98 11.41
N PRO A 6 22.29 23.45 12.54
CA PRO A 6 22.16 22.02 12.68
C PRO A 6 21.08 21.63 11.68
N GLY A 7 21.44 20.89 10.64
CA GLY A 7 20.46 20.20 9.82
C GLY A 7 19.61 19.40 10.79
N ILE A 8 18.34 19.81 10.93
CA ILE A 8 17.38 19.04 11.69
C ILE A 8 17.26 17.75 10.89
N ASP A 9 17.93 16.70 11.34
CA ASP A 9 17.67 15.33 10.92
C ASP A 9 16.28 15.01 11.48
N ILE A 10 15.25 15.56 10.83
CA ILE A 10 13.87 15.17 11.06
C ILE A 10 13.82 13.75 10.53
N ARG A 11 14.18 12.81 11.38
CA ARG A 11 13.83 11.41 11.22
C ARG A 11 12.32 11.37 11.33
N TYR A 12 11.65 11.60 10.21
CA TYR A 12 10.29 11.15 10.06
C TYR A 12 10.31 9.66 10.40
N PRO A 13 9.41 9.19 11.28
CA PRO A 13 9.32 7.76 11.54
C PRO A 13 9.20 7.06 10.19
N THR A 14 10.05 6.06 9.97
CA THR A 14 9.96 5.27 8.75
C THR A 14 8.58 4.63 8.75
N PHE A 15 7.78 4.85 7.71
CA PHE A 15 6.46 4.25 7.58
C PHE A 15 6.57 2.72 7.70
N ARG A 16 5.72 2.13 8.55
CA ARG A 16 5.68 0.69 8.82
C ARG A 16 4.25 0.20 8.66
N PRO A 17 3.93 -0.56 7.60
CA PRO A 17 2.57 -1.05 7.34
C PRO A 17 1.93 -1.75 8.55
N ASP A 18 2.74 -2.51 9.31
CA ASP A 18 2.29 -3.25 10.50
C ASP A 18 1.73 -2.36 11.62
N GLU A 19 2.10 -1.09 11.66
CA GLU A 19 1.59 -0.12 12.64
C GLU A 19 0.20 0.43 12.26
N HIS A 20 -0.28 0.12 11.05
CA HIS A 20 -1.54 0.62 10.48
C HIS A 20 -2.51 -0.52 10.10
N ILE A 21 -2.51 -1.61 10.86
CA ILE A 21 -3.37 -2.79 10.65
C ILE A 21 -4.86 -2.44 10.68
N ASP A 22 -5.26 -1.45 11.48
CA ASP A 22 -6.64 -0.95 11.51
C ASP A 22 -7.05 -0.34 10.16
N MET A 23 -6.11 0.33 9.48
CA MET A 23 -6.33 0.93 8.17
C MET A 23 -6.38 -0.11 7.05
N TYR A 24 -5.51 -1.13 7.13
CA TYR A 24 -5.62 -2.31 6.28
C TYR A 24 -6.96 -3.06 6.49
N THR A 25 -7.41 -3.20 7.74
CA THR A 25 -8.72 -3.79 8.06
C THR A 25 -9.87 -2.95 7.50
N HIS A 26 -9.76 -1.62 7.57
CA HIS A 26 -10.72 -0.71 6.97
C HIS A 26 -10.78 -0.85 5.45
N PHE A 27 -9.62 -0.98 4.78
CA PHE A 27 -9.56 -1.28 3.36
C PHE A 27 -10.36 -2.55 3.03
N ALA A 28 -10.06 -3.66 3.71
CA ALA A 28 -10.67 -4.96 3.44
C ALA A 28 -12.19 -4.98 3.63
N THR A 29 -12.70 -4.25 4.62
CA THR A 29 -14.10 -4.33 5.06
C THR A 29 -15.00 -3.24 4.48
N VAL A 30 -14.45 -2.07 4.15
CA VAL A 30 -15.25 -0.90 3.72
C VAL A 30 -14.91 -0.48 2.30
N VAL A 31 -13.63 -0.37 1.98
CA VAL A 31 -13.18 0.17 0.68
C VAL A 31 -13.30 -0.87 -0.42
N LEU A 32 -12.69 -2.05 -0.21
CA LEU A 32 -12.57 -3.11 -1.20
C LEU A 32 -13.92 -3.58 -1.77
N PRO A 33 -15.00 -3.75 -0.96
CA PRO A 33 -16.32 -4.10 -1.51
C PRO A 33 -16.87 -3.08 -2.52
N GLY A 34 -16.51 -1.80 -2.38
CA GLY A 34 -16.89 -0.74 -3.32
C GLY A 34 -16.06 -0.72 -4.60
N MET A 35 -14.89 -1.37 -4.61
CA MET A 35 -14.00 -1.43 -5.76
C MET A 35 -14.32 -2.59 -6.72
N VAL A 36 -15.03 -3.61 -6.23
CA VAL A 36 -15.40 -4.78 -7.02
C VAL A 36 -16.71 -4.55 -7.77
N ARG A 37 -16.81 -5.03 -9.02
CA ARG A 37 -18.05 -4.96 -9.79
C ARG A 37 -19.14 -5.79 -9.14
N GLN A 38 -20.19 -5.13 -8.66
CA GLN A 38 -21.32 -5.77 -7.96
C GLN A 38 -22.07 -6.84 -8.78
N ASN A 39 -21.94 -6.83 -10.11
CA ASN A 39 -22.61 -7.78 -11.02
C ASN A 39 -21.69 -8.93 -11.49
N CYS A 40 -20.49 -9.09 -10.95
CA CYS A 40 -19.63 -10.23 -11.26
C CYS A 40 -20.09 -11.51 -10.57
N ALA A 41 -19.75 -12.66 -11.16
CA ALA A 41 -19.97 -13.95 -10.50
C ALA A 41 -19.21 -13.99 -9.17
N THR A 42 -19.77 -14.70 -8.18
CA THR A 42 -19.27 -14.73 -6.80
C THR A 42 -17.81 -15.16 -6.68
N GLU A 43 -17.33 -15.99 -7.61
CA GLU A 43 -15.92 -16.42 -7.70
C GLU A 43 -14.93 -15.28 -8.03
N TYR A 44 -15.38 -14.22 -8.72
CA TYR A 44 -14.56 -13.03 -8.98
C TYR A 44 -14.70 -11.96 -7.90
N ASN A 45 -15.67 -12.12 -6.99
CA ASN A 45 -15.84 -11.23 -5.83
C ASN A 45 -15.00 -11.67 -4.63
N ASP A 46 -14.42 -12.88 -4.65
CA ASP A 46 -13.53 -13.33 -3.59
C ASP A 46 -12.15 -12.67 -3.74
N GLN A 47 -11.87 -11.76 -2.81
CA GLN A 47 -10.60 -11.03 -2.75
C GLN A 47 -9.68 -11.56 -1.63
N THR A 48 -10.03 -12.70 -1.02
CA THR A 48 -9.30 -13.29 0.10
C THR A 48 -7.84 -13.56 -0.24
N TYR A 49 -7.56 -14.03 -1.47
CA TYR A 49 -6.20 -14.27 -1.93
C TYR A 49 -5.35 -12.99 -1.95
N MET A 50 -5.85 -11.91 -2.56
CA MET A 50 -5.15 -10.62 -2.61
C MET A 50 -4.91 -10.05 -1.20
N LEU A 51 -5.88 -10.18 -0.30
CA LEU A 51 -5.73 -9.75 1.09
C LEU A 51 -4.61 -10.54 1.79
N HIS A 52 -4.55 -11.85 1.62
CA HIS A 52 -3.45 -12.66 2.18
C HIS A 52 -2.09 -12.28 1.60
N LEU A 53 -2.01 -12.05 0.28
CA LEU A 53 -0.77 -11.58 -0.36
C LEU A 53 -0.23 -10.31 0.29
N ALA A 54 -1.11 -9.38 0.70
CA ALA A 54 -0.69 -8.14 1.34
C ALA A 54 0.08 -8.38 2.65
N LEU A 55 -0.33 -9.38 3.44
CA LEU A 55 0.33 -9.71 4.71
C LEU A 55 1.77 -10.22 4.52
N GLU A 56 2.07 -10.80 3.35
CA GLU A 56 3.39 -11.32 3.00
C GLU A 56 4.19 -10.36 2.11
N PHE A 57 3.54 -9.36 1.53
CA PHE A 57 4.12 -8.41 0.59
C PHE A 57 3.87 -6.95 1.03
N PRO A 58 4.83 -6.35 1.79
CA PRO A 58 4.67 -5.02 2.36
C PRO A 58 4.28 -3.90 1.39
N PRO A 59 4.75 -3.85 0.13
CA PRO A 59 4.32 -2.81 -0.81
C PRO A 59 2.82 -2.89 -1.14
N LEU A 60 2.24 -4.09 -1.20
CA LEU A 60 0.81 -4.29 -1.44
C LEU A 60 0.00 -3.83 -0.24
N MET A 61 0.42 -4.21 0.97
CA MET A 61 -0.22 -3.75 2.20
C MET A 61 -0.19 -2.23 2.32
N ALA A 62 0.95 -1.62 2.00
CA ALA A 62 1.12 -0.17 2.03
C ALA A 62 0.11 0.52 1.11
N ILE A 63 -0.03 0.11 -0.15
CA ILE A 63 -0.98 0.79 -1.04
C ILE A 63 -2.45 0.58 -0.63
N MET A 64 -2.80 -0.59 -0.07
CA MET A 64 -4.12 -0.80 0.53
C MET A 64 -4.39 0.16 1.69
N ILE A 65 -3.40 0.36 2.58
CA ILE A 65 -3.46 1.35 3.65
C ILE A 65 -3.62 2.76 3.06
N GLY A 66 -2.85 3.10 2.02
CA GLY A 66 -2.90 4.40 1.37
C GLY A 66 -4.28 4.73 0.81
N ILE A 67 -4.93 3.79 0.12
CA ILE A 67 -6.29 3.97 -0.40
C ILE A 67 -7.30 4.15 0.76
N ALA A 68 -7.18 3.36 1.83
CA ALA A 68 -8.04 3.53 3.00
C ALA A 68 -7.81 4.87 3.72
N ALA A 69 -6.58 5.37 3.74
CA ALA A 69 -6.25 6.69 4.26
C ALA A 69 -6.89 7.80 3.42
N VAL A 70 -6.88 7.70 2.08
CA VAL A 70 -7.62 8.61 1.19
C VAL A 70 -9.12 8.61 1.53
N TYR A 71 -9.71 7.44 1.73
CA TYR A 71 -11.12 7.32 2.11
C TYR A 71 -11.46 7.99 3.45
N ARG A 72 -10.45 8.16 4.32
CA ARG A 72 -10.57 8.84 5.62
C ARG A 72 -10.02 10.26 5.63
N GLU A 73 -9.66 10.80 4.47
CA GLU A 73 -9.10 12.14 4.32
C GLU A 73 -7.77 12.34 5.09
N ASP A 74 -7.01 11.25 5.32
CA ASP A 74 -5.66 11.30 5.90
C ASP A 74 -4.61 11.39 4.79
N GLU A 75 -4.38 12.61 4.31
CA GLU A 75 -3.46 12.89 3.20
C GLU A 75 -2.00 12.52 3.53
N THR A 76 -1.59 12.62 4.79
CA THR A 76 -0.20 12.33 5.19
C THR A 76 0.05 10.83 5.12
N LEU A 77 -0.82 10.03 5.75
CA LEU A 77 -0.71 8.58 5.70
C LEU A 77 -0.86 8.04 4.27
N ALA A 78 -1.74 8.64 3.48
CA ALA A 78 -1.91 8.30 2.07
C ALA A 78 -0.60 8.49 1.28
N LEU A 79 0.04 9.65 1.40
CA LEU A 79 1.28 9.95 0.69
C LEU A 79 2.45 9.07 1.15
N GLU A 80 2.61 8.87 2.46
CA GLU A 80 3.67 8.01 3.03
C GLU A 80 3.52 6.57 2.53
N SER A 81 2.29 6.07 2.54
CA SER A 81 1.95 4.73 2.05
C SER A 81 2.21 4.56 0.56
N TYR A 82 1.82 5.54 -0.26
CA TYR A 82 2.06 5.57 -1.70
C TYR A 82 3.55 5.53 -2.03
N LEU A 83 4.34 6.41 -1.40
CA LEU A 83 5.79 6.47 -1.59
C LEU A 83 6.49 5.18 -1.15
N PHE A 84 6.09 4.62 0.00
CA PHE A 84 6.61 3.34 0.47
C PHE A 84 6.33 2.23 -0.55
N SER A 85 5.09 2.13 -1.05
CA SER A 85 4.71 1.12 -2.03
C SER A 85 5.54 1.22 -3.31
N LEU A 86 5.68 2.43 -3.88
CA LEU A 86 6.49 2.68 -5.07
C LEU A 86 7.96 2.30 -4.88
N HIS A 87 8.57 2.71 -3.76
CA HIS A 87 9.96 2.36 -3.45
C HIS A 87 10.14 0.86 -3.26
N GLY A 88 9.20 0.22 -2.57
CA GLY A 88 9.18 -1.22 -2.37
C GLY A 88 9.07 -2.01 -3.68
N LEU A 89 8.15 -1.61 -4.58
CA LEU A 89 8.02 -2.22 -5.90
C LEU A 89 9.27 -2.03 -6.75
N ARG A 90 9.81 -0.81 -6.82
CA ARG A 90 11.04 -0.55 -7.56
C ARG A 90 12.19 -1.45 -7.08
N SER A 91 12.34 -1.59 -5.77
CA SER A 91 13.36 -2.46 -5.17
C SER A 91 13.13 -3.92 -5.56
N ARG A 92 11.90 -4.43 -5.42
CA ARG A 92 11.55 -5.82 -5.74
C ARG A 92 11.72 -6.14 -7.23
N MET A 93 11.30 -5.27 -8.12
CA MET A 93 11.46 -5.43 -9.57
C MET A 93 12.93 -5.44 -9.99
N ALA A 94 13.78 -4.62 -9.36
CA ALA A 94 15.21 -4.60 -9.64
C ALA A 94 15.94 -5.90 -9.24
N HIS A 95 15.37 -6.68 -8.32
CA HIS A 95 15.94 -7.93 -7.80
C HIS A 95 15.13 -9.18 -8.19
N ALA A 96 14.14 -9.04 -9.07
CA ALA A 96 13.30 -10.15 -9.50
C ALA A 96 14.08 -11.06 -10.47
N VAL A 97 14.62 -12.16 -9.93
CA VAL A 97 15.30 -13.22 -10.72
C VAL A 97 14.38 -14.44 -10.93
N ASP A 98 13.30 -14.58 -10.15
CA ASP A 98 12.38 -15.72 -10.25
C ASP A 98 10.94 -15.35 -9.92
N ALA A 99 10.00 -15.97 -10.65
CA ALA A 99 8.57 -15.68 -10.79
C ALA A 99 7.69 -15.87 -9.52
N ALA A 100 8.28 -15.93 -8.34
CA ALA A 100 7.58 -16.40 -7.13
C ALA A 100 6.58 -15.42 -6.51
N ASN A 101 6.47 -14.17 -6.98
CA ASN A 101 5.50 -13.21 -6.42
C ASN A 101 4.99 -12.15 -7.42
N GLU A 102 4.77 -12.56 -8.67
CA GLU A 102 4.24 -11.69 -9.73
C GLU A 102 2.84 -11.16 -9.38
N ASP A 103 2.00 -11.97 -8.73
CA ASP A 103 0.64 -11.58 -8.35
C ASP A 103 0.62 -10.39 -7.37
N ALA A 104 1.51 -10.37 -6.38
CA ALA A 104 1.57 -9.28 -5.42
C ALA A 104 2.08 -7.99 -6.07
N ILE A 105 3.02 -8.08 -7.02
CA ILE A 105 3.50 -6.94 -7.82
C ILE A 105 2.37 -6.42 -8.70
N LEU A 106 1.65 -7.32 -9.39
CA LEU A 106 0.53 -6.97 -10.25
C LEU A 106 -0.59 -6.30 -9.45
N ALA A 107 -1.01 -6.89 -8.32
CA ALA A 107 -2.03 -6.33 -7.44
C ALA A 107 -1.62 -4.95 -6.91
N SER A 108 -0.35 -4.78 -6.50
CA SER A 108 0.14 -3.48 -6.02
C SER A 108 0.07 -2.43 -7.12
N THR A 109 0.43 -2.80 -8.35
CA THR A 109 0.41 -1.90 -9.50
C THR A 109 -1.02 -1.49 -9.86
N ILE A 110 -1.97 -2.43 -9.86
CA ILE A 110 -3.40 -2.13 -10.08
C ILE A 110 -3.91 -1.15 -9.02
N LEU A 111 -3.60 -1.36 -7.75
CA LEU A 111 -4.05 -0.49 -6.67
C LEU A 111 -3.36 0.88 -6.70
N LEU A 112 -2.10 0.97 -7.11
CA LEU A 112 -1.44 2.25 -7.36
C LEU A 112 -2.18 3.05 -8.44
N CYS A 113 -2.60 2.40 -9.53
CA CYS A 113 -3.40 3.05 -10.57
C CYS A 113 -4.81 3.46 -10.09
N VAL A 114 -5.38 2.79 -9.09
CA VAL A 114 -6.67 3.21 -8.50
C VAL A 114 -6.52 4.46 -7.65
N MET A 115 -5.35 4.66 -7.05
CA MET A 115 -5.07 5.81 -6.19
C MET A 115 -4.78 7.10 -6.97
N GLU A 116 -4.42 6.99 -8.25
CA GLU A 116 -4.17 8.10 -9.18
C GLU A 116 -5.46 8.64 -9.83
#